data_AF-R7P6S7-F1
#
_entry.id   AF-R7P6S7-F1
#
_cell.length_a   1.000
_cell.length_b   1.000
_cell.length_c   1.000
_cell.angle_alpha   90.00
_cell.angle_beta   90.00
_cell.angle_gamma   90.00
#
_symmetry.space_group_name_H-M   'P 1'
#
loop_
_entity.id
_entity.type
_entity.pdbx_description
1 polymer ?
#
loop_
_entity_poly.entity_id
_entity_poly.type
_entity_poly.pdbx_seq_one_letter_code
_entity_poly.pdbx_strand_id
1 'polypeptide(L)'
;MKRILMNKNVEVMTLEYDSISCSFTKIYNVSNMEYAPYIISRISNDNSALLKRVSRWFLGRGIPSWRDRLDLLLHRLNIITPNELLNKAFG
;
A
#
# COMPACT_ATOMS: atom_id res chain seq x y z
N MET A 1 2.25 -12.22 2.07
CA MET A 1 3.13 -11.88 3.24
C MET A 1 2.33 -11.06 4.26
N LYS A 2 2.41 -11.41 5.55
CA LYS A 2 1.72 -10.65 6.62
C LYS A 2 2.42 -9.30 6.85
N ARG A 3 1.65 -8.21 6.88
CA ARG A 3 2.12 -6.83 7.07
C ARG A 3 1.21 -6.10 8.06
N ILE A 4 1.77 -5.15 8.79
CA ILE A 4 1.05 -4.34 9.79
C ILE A 4 1.02 -2.89 9.28
N LEU A 5 -0.18 -2.31 9.26
CA LEU A 5 -0.36 -0.88 9.01
C LEU A 5 -0.16 -0.13 10.33
N MET A 6 0.90 0.67 10.38
CA MET A 6 1.23 1.54 11.50
C MET A 6 0.85 2.98 11.18
N ASN A 7 0.26 3.69 12.13
CA ASN A 7 0.25 5.15 12.15
C ASN A 7 1.14 5.62 13.30
N LYS A 8 2.36 6.07 12.98
CA LYS A 8 3.41 6.37 13.97
C LYS A 8 3.63 5.15 14.88
N ASN A 9 3.26 5.25 16.15
CA ASN A 9 3.44 4.21 17.15
C ASN A 9 2.14 3.40 17.40
N VAL A 10 1.09 3.62 16.61
CA VAL A 10 -0.21 2.98 16.79
C VAL A 10 -0.44 1.94 15.69
N GLU A 11 -0.69 0.71 16.10
CA GLU A 11 -1.11 -0.37 15.20
C GLU A 11 -2.56 -0.17 14.78
N VAL A 12 -2.79 0.00 13.48
CA VAL A 12 -4.14 0.24 12.91
C VAL A 12 -4.79 -1.06 12.48
N MET A 13 -4.08 -1.88 11.68
CA MET A 13 -4.61 -3.14 11.16
C MET A 13 -3.51 -4.08 10.68
N THR A 14 -3.83 -5.37 10.62
CA THR A 14 -2.96 -6.43 10.11
C THR A 14 -3.53 -7.01 8.83
N LEU A 15 -2.72 -7.07 7.78
CA LEU A 15 -3.12 -7.38 6.42
C LEU A 15 -2.19 -8.42 5.79
N GLU A 16 -2.69 -9.09 4.77
CA GLU A 16 -1.89 -9.90 3.87
C GLU A 16 -1.59 -9.12 2.59
N TYR A 17 -0.32 -8.95 2.31
CA TYR A 17 0.20 -8.28 1.13
C TYR A 17 0.73 -9.29 0.12
N ASP A 18 0.26 -9.18 -1.12
CA ASP A 18 0.82 -9.87 -2.27
C ASP A 18 1.76 -8.93 -3.04
N SER A 19 3.04 -9.29 -3.08
CA SER A 19 4.08 -8.52 -3.76
C SER A 19 3.99 -8.60 -5.28
N ILE A 20 3.33 -9.63 -5.83
CA ILE A 20 3.18 -9.81 -7.28
C ILE A 20 2.14 -8.82 -7.80
N SER A 21 0.94 -8.80 -7.20
CA SER A 21 -0.14 -7.88 -7.57
C SER A 21 -0.03 -6.49 -6.93
N CYS A 22 0.94 -6.28 -6.03
CA CYS A 22 1.07 -5.07 -5.22
C CYS A 22 -0.24 -4.69 -4.50
N SER A 23 -0.97 -5.69 -4.02
CA SER A 23 -2.31 -5.53 -3.45
C SER A 23 -2.48 -6.30 -2.14
N PHE A 24 -3.49 -5.92 -1.35
CA PHE A 24 -3.83 -6.63 -0.12
C PHE A 24 -4.97 -7.61 -0.39
N THR A 25 -4.78 -8.86 0.02
CA THR A 25 -5.70 -9.97 -0.27
C THR A 25 -6.57 -10.34 0.91
N LYS A 26 -6.08 -10.14 2.14
CA LYS A 26 -6.78 -10.56 3.37
C LYS A 26 -6.56 -9.60 4.53
N ILE A 27 -7.58 -9.42 5.34
CA ILE A 27 -7.51 -8.68 6.61
C ILE A 27 -7.54 -9.70 7.74
N TYR A 28 -6.58 -9.60 8.66
CA TYR A 28 -6.51 -10.47 9.84
C TYR A 28 -7.13 -9.81 11.07
N ASN A 29 -6.80 -8.54 11.30
CA ASN A 29 -7.28 -7.81 12.46
C ASN A 29 -7.36 -6.31 12.16
N VAL A 30 -8.35 -5.64 12.74
CA VAL A 30 -8.53 -4.19 12.72
C VAL A 30 -8.61 -3.73 14.16
N SER A 31 -7.59 -3.03 14.64
CA SER A 31 -7.48 -2.61 16.04
C SER A 31 -7.94 -1.16 16.21
N ASN A 32 -7.30 -0.22 15.50
CA ASN A 32 -7.46 1.22 15.74
C ASN A 32 -7.85 1.97 14.47
N MET A 33 -9.08 1.78 13.99
CA MET A 33 -9.56 2.39 12.74
C MET A 33 -9.65 3.92 12.80
N GLU A 34 -9.79 4.51 13.99
CA GLU A 34 -9.76 5.98 14.17
C GLU A 34 -8.41 6.60 13.78
N TYR A 35 -7.33 5.84 13.95
CA TYR A 35 -5.98 6.24 13.56
C TYR A 35 -5.67 5.86 12.11
N ALA A 36 -6.59 5.24 11.39
CA ALA A 36 -6.39 4.95 9.98
C ALA A 36 -6.36 6.26 9.16
N PRO A 37 -5.62 6.28 8.05
CA PRO A 37 -5.70 7.37 7.09
C PRO A 37 -7.15 7.68 6.72
N TYR A 38 -7.50 8.96 6.54
CA TYR A 38 -8.87 9.41 6.25
C TYR A 38 -9.52 8.68 5.05
N ILE A 39 -8.70 8.34 4.06
CA ILE A 39 -9.12 7.58 2.87
C ILE A 39 -9.60 6.16 3.24
N ILE A 40 -9.05 5.56 4.30
CA ILE A 40 -9.38 4.21 4.78
C ILE A 40 -10.50 4.24 5.82
N SER A 41 -10.48 5.18 6.78
CA SER A 41 -11.38 5.21 7.94
C SER A 41 -12.86 5.42 7.60
N ARG A 42 -13.19 5.96 6.42
CA ARG A 42 -14.58 6.30 6.03
C ARG A 42 -15.39 5.12 5.45
N ILE A 43 -14.87 3.89 5.45
CA ILE A 43 -15.59 2.72 4.91
C ILE A 43 -16.46 2.09 5.99
N SER A 44 -17.73 1.93 5.67
CA SER A 44 -18.71 1.14 6.43
C SER A 44 -18.39 -0.36 6.29
N ASN A 45 -18.03 -1.02 7.41
CA ASN A 45 -17.98 -2.47 7.75
C ASN A 45 -17.67 -3.58 6.71
N ASP A 46 -17.51 -3.29 5.42
CA ASP A 46 -17.26 -4.25 4.37
C ASP A 46 -15.77 -4.51 4.23
N ASN A 47 -15.35 -5.71 4.64
CA ASN A 47 -13.96 -6.15 4.54
C ASN A 47 -13.43 -6.13 3.09
N SER A 48 -14.27 -6.46 2.10
CA SER A 48 -13.90 -6.42 0.67
C SER A 48 -13.66 -5.00 0.17
N ALA A 49 -14.53 -4.06 0.56
CA ALA A 49 -14.38 -2.65 0.22
C ALA A 49 -13.13 -2.05 0.89
N LEU A 50 -12.90 -2.42 2.15
CA LEU A 50 -11.73 -2.02 2.92
C LEU A 50 -10.43 -2.50 2.26
N LEU A 51 -10.34 -3.77 1.86
CA LEU A 51 -9.17 -4.32 1.13
C LEU A 51 -8.87 -3.56 -0.16
N LYS A 52 -9.89 -3.31 -1.00
CA LYS A 52 -9.72 -2.57 -2.25
C LYS A 52 -9.21 -1.16 -1.99
N ARG A 53 -9.73 -0.49 -0.96
CA ARG A 53 -9.34 0.89 -0.64
C ARG A 53 -7.94 0.97 -0.04
N VAL A 54 -7.58 0.05 0.86
CA VAL A 54 -6.22 -0.02 1.41
C VAL A 54 -5.21 -0.29 0.29
N SER A 55 -5.54 -1.21 -0.62
CA SER A 55 -4.70 -1.49 -1.81
C SER A 55 -4.54 -0.25 -2.69
N ARG A 56 -5.64 0.44 -3.01
CA ARG A 56 -5.59 1.66 -3.81
C ARG A 56 -4.82 2.80 -3.13
N TRP A 57 -5.00 2.96 -1.83
CA TRP A 57 -4.27 3.94 -1.03
C TRP A 57 -2.76 3.65 -1.02
N PHE A 58 -2.37 2.37 -0.89
CA PHE A 58 -0.97 1.97 -0.92
C PHE A 58 -0.35 2.16 -2.30
N LEU A 59 -1.04 1.75 -3.36
CA LEU A 59 -0.63 2.00 -4.75
C LEU A 59 -0.48 3.49 -5.06
N GLY A 60 -1.36 4.33 -4.48
CA GLY A 60 -1.28 5.78 -4.59
C GLY A 60 -0.04 6.41 -3.94
N ARG A 61 0.75 5.66 -3.18
CA ARG A 61 2.07 6.09 -2.69
C ARG A 61 3.21 5.79 -3.64
N GLY A 62 2.94 5.10 -4.74
CA GLY A 62 3.93 4.85 -5.79
C GLY A 62 4.34 6.16 -6.46
N ILE A 63 5.48 6.12 -7.16
CA ILE A 63 5.89 7.27 -7.96
C ILE A 63 4.87 7.44 -9.10
N PRO A 64 4.23 8.62 -9.23
CA PRO A 64 3.23 8.83 -10.27
C PRO A 64 3.84 8.70 -11.66
N SER A 65 3.07 8.16 -12.62
CA SER A 65 3.52 7.96 -14.01
C SER A 65 3.92 9.24 -14.74
N TRP A 66 3.40 10.39 -14.30
CA TRP A 66 3.67 11.71 -14.87
C TRP A 66 4.90 12.42 -14.24
N ARG A 67 5.64 11.74 -13.35
CA ARG A 67 6.90 12.25 -12.81
C ARG A 67 7.92 12.35 -13.94
N ASP A 68 8.50 13.55 -14.10
CA ASP A 68 9.55 13.77 -15.08
C ASP A 68 10.75 12.83 -14.83
N ARG A 69 11.30 12.27 -15.92
CA ARG A 69 12.43 11.31 -15.94
C ARG A 69 12.20 10.00 -15.19
N LEU A 70 10.95 9.57 -15.01
CA LEU A 70 10.63 8.28 -14.38
C LEU A 70 11.21 7.10 -15.18
N ASP A 71 11.12 7.14 -16.50
CA ASP A 71 11.71 6.18 -17.43
C ASP A 71 13.23 6.01 -17.22
N LEU A 72 13.97 7.12 -17.11
CA LEU A 72 15.40 7.11 -16.86
C LEU A 72 15.74 6.48 -15.50
N LEU A 73 14.93 6.78 -14.46
CA LEU A 73 15.08 6.20 -13.13
C LEU A 73 14.85 4.68 -13.16
N LEU A 74 13.76 4.23 -13.78
CA LEU A 74 13.42 2.82 -13.90
C LEU A 74 14.50 2.04 -14.65
N HIS A 75 15.01 2.60 -15.75
CA HIS A 75 16.11 2.01 -16.50
C HIS A 75 17.38 1.87 -15.65
N ARG A 76 17.76 2.92 -14.91
CA ARG A 76 18.95 2.89 -14.03
C ARG A 76 18.82 1.87 -12.90
N LEU A 77 17.61 1.67 -12.38
CA LEU A 77 17.33 0.70 -11.31
C LEU A 77 17.06 -0.71 -11.83
N ASN A 78 17.07 -0.92 -13.16
CA ASN A 78 16.70 -2.16 -13.84
C ASN A 78 15.34 -2.69 -13.38
N ILE A 79 14.32 -1.82 -13.43
CA ILE A 79 12.94 -2.09 -13.00
C ILE A 79 12.00 -1.81 -14.16
N ILE A 80 10.99 -2.67 -14.33
CA ILE A 80 10.05 -2.58 -15.45
C ILE A 80 8.87 -1.69 -15.07
N THR A 81 8.31 -1.86 -13.87
CA THR A 81 7.12 -1.11 -13.44
C THR A 81 7.39 -0.20 -12.23
N PRO A 82 6.83 1.02 -12.19
CA PRO A 82 6.92 1.90 -11.01
C PRO A 82 6.42 1.26 -9.72
N ASN A 83 5.47 0.32 -9.82
CA ASN A 83 4.91 -0.38 -8.67
C ASN A 83 5.94 -1.28 -7.97
N GLU A 84 6.93 -1.81 -8.69
CA GLU A 84 8.01 -2.57 -8.07
C GLU A 84 8.85 -1.71 -7.12
N LEU A 85 8.90 -0.39 -7.33
CA LEU A 85 9.56 0.53 -6.41
C LEU A 85 8.88 0.57 -5.03
N LEU A 86 7.57 0.29 -4.96
CA LEU A 86 6.87 0.19 -3.67
C LEU A 86 7.38 -0.97 -2.82
N ASN A 87 7.89 -2.02 -3.47
CA ASN A 87 8.40 -3.23 -2.82
C ASN A 87 9.91 -3.16 -2.54
N LYS A 88 10.64 -2.30 -3.25
CA LYS A 88 12.09 -2.16 -3.09
C LYS A 88 12.40 -1.04 -2.10
N ALA A 89 12.98 -1.41 -0.96
CA ALA A 89 13.66 -0.47 -0.08
C ALA A 89 15.14 -0.42 -0.47
N PHE A 90 15.62 0.73 -0.93
CA PHE A 90 17.04 1.04 -1.00
C PHE A 90 17.37 1.74 0.33
N GLY A 91 17.97 0.98 1.26
CA GLY A 91 18.20 1.42 2.65
C GLY A 91 18.98 2.72 2.77
#